data_AF-D1JIX0-F1
#
_entry.id   AF-D1JIX0-F1
#
_cell.length_a   1.000
_cell.length_b   1.000
_cell.length_c   1.000
_cell.angle_alpha   90.00
_cell.angle_beta   90.00
_cell.angle_gamma   90.00
#
_symmetry.space_group_name_H-M   'P 1'
#
loop_
_entity.id
_entity.type
_entity.pdbx_description
1 polymer ?
#
loop_
_entity_poly.entity_id
_entity_poly.type
_entity_poly.pdbx_seq_one_letter_code
_entity_poly.pdbx_strand_id
1 'polypeptide(L)'
;MGKVEAKKDMVTRHDLRHDRHTVSLLTDHLVFSPKYRGKVLEGEVAEAAEEIIRENCKELDIEIIDMAMNVDYVHLFIKYPQNIPLAG
;
A
#
# COMPACT_ATOMS: atom_id res chain seq x y z
N MET A 1 0.75 -18.67 1.63
CA MET A 1 0.81 -17.94 0.34
C MET A 1 -0.41 -18.31 -0.50
N GLY A 2 -1.49 -17.54 -0.39
CA GLY A 2 -2.62 -17.66 -1.30
C GLY A 2 -2.21 -17.19 -2.70
N LYS A 3 -2.72 -17.85 -3.73
CA LYS A 3 -2.54 -17.40 -5.12
C LYS A 3 -3.14 -16.01 -5.25
N VAL A 4 -2.33 -15.03 -5.64
CA VAL A 4 -2.84 -13.74 -6.13
C VAL A 4 -3.46 -14.05 -7.50
N GLU A 5 -4.77 -14.24 -7.55
CA GLU A 5 -5.48 -14.18 -8.83
C GLU A 5 -5.48 -12.73 -9.28
N ALA A 6 -4.68 -12.44 -10.31
CA ALA A 6 -4.78 -11.18 -11.01
C ALA A 6 -6.16 -11.10 -11.67
N LYS A 7 -7.11 -10.41 -11.04
CA LYS A 7 -8.28 -9.92 -11.77
C LYS A 7 -7.79 -9.02 -12.88
N LYS A 8 -8.01 -9.43 -14.12
CA LYS A 8 -7.73 -8.60 -15.30
C LYS A 8 -8.85 -7.58 -15.45
N ASP A 9 -8.94 -6.66 -14.49
CA ASP A 9 -9.82 -5.51 -14.61
C ASP A 9 -9.20 -4.58 -15.65
N MET A 10 -9.99 -4.25 -16.68
CA MET A 10 -9.54 -3.39 -17.77
C MET A 10 -9.41 -1.97 -17.24
N VAL A 11 -8.16 -1.51 -17.06
CA VAL A 11 -7.85 -0.12 -16.70
C VAL A 11 -8.47 0.82 -17.73
N THR A 12 -9.34 1.71 -17.27
CA THR A 12 -9.97 2.75 -18.07
C THR A 12 -9.26 4.09 -17.87
N ARG A 13 -9.57 5.08 -18.73
CA ARG A 13 -9.01 6.44 -18.57
C ARG A 13 -9.36 7.07 -17.21
N HIS A 14 -10.48 6.68 -16.59
CA HIS A 14 -10.90 7.21 -15.29
C HIS A 14 -10.02 6.72 -14.14
N ASP A 15 -9.34 5.58 -14.31
CA ASP A 15 -8.46 5.01 -13.28
C ASP A 15 -7.09 5.71 -13.25
N LEU A 16 -6.75 6.46 -14.29
CA LEU A 16 -5.49 7.20 -14.39
C LEU A 16 -5.57 8.49 -13.57
N ARG A 17 -4.53 8.74 -12.76
CA ARG A 17 -4.34 10.02 -12.08
C ARG A 17 -3.87 11.06 -13.09
N HIS A 18 -4.48 12.23 -13.07
CA HIS A 18 -4.14 13.35 -13.93
C HIS A 18 -3.59 14.51 -13.10
N ASP A 19 -2.44 15.03 -13.49
CA ASP A 19 -1.86 16.29 -13.03
C ASP A 19 -1.68 17.23 -14.25
N ARG A 20 -1.23 18.46 -14.04
CA ARG A 20 -1.14 19.52 -15.06
C ARG A 20 -0.45 19.08 -16.36
N HIS A 21 0.57 18.24 -16.25
CA HIS A 21 1.37 17.78 -17.39
C HIS A 21 1.59 16.27 -17.43
N THR A 22 1.00 15.52 -16.50
CA THR A 22 1.26 14.09 -16.38
C THR A 22 -0.02 13.30 -16.18
N VAL A 23 -0.11 12.16 -16.87
CA VAL A 23 -1.13 11.14 -16.66
C VAL A 23 -0.41 9.87 -16.23
N SER A 24 -0.79 9.30 -15.09
CA SER A 24 -0.07 8.17 -14.52
C SER A 24 -0.99 7.21 -13.77
N LEU A 25 -0.56 5.94 -13.73
CA LEU A 25 -1.07 4.93 -12.83
C LEU A 25 0.15 4.32 -12.15
N LEU A 26 0.57 4.93 -11.05
CA LEU A 26 1.68 4.43 -10.27
C LEU A 26 1.13 3.54 -9.17
N THR A 27 1.46 2.26 -9.24
CA THR A 27 1.09 1.26 -8.24
C THR A 27 2.32 0.49 -7.80
N ASP A 28 2.43 0.17 -6.52
CA ASP A 28 3.53 -0.62 -5.99
C ASP A 28 3.09 -1.61 -4.91
N HIS A 29 3.88 -2.67 -4.72
CA HIS A 29 3.72 -3.67 -3.66
C HIS A 29 4.82 -3.49 -2.61
N LEU A 30 4.49 -2.77 -1.54
CA LEU A 30 5.39 -2.55 -0.43
C LEU A 30 5.31 -3.71 0.56
N VAL A 31 6.47 -4.18 0.99
CA VAL A 31 6.59 -5.22 2.02
C VAL A 31 7.63 -4.79 3.04
N PHE A 32 7.24 -4.74 4.31
CA PHE A 32 8.17 -4.45 5.40
C PHE A 32 7.90 -5.34 6.61
N SER A 33 8.94 -5.53 7.42
CA SER A 33 8.90 -6.38 8.61
C SER A 33 9.33 -5.60 9.85
N PRO A 34 8.82 -5.95 11.04
CA PRO A 34 9.40 -5.49 12.30
C PRO A 34 10.90 -5.83 12.35
N LYS A 35 11.65 -5.06 13.14
CA LYS A 35 13.08 -5.30 13.33
C LYS A 35 13.33 -6.75 13.75
N TYR A 36 14.32 -7.39 13.11
CA TYR A 36 14.64 -8.82 13.29
C TYR A 36 13.49 -9.79 12.98
N ARG A 37 12.45 -9.34 12.24
CA ARG A 37 11.28 -10.15 11.89
C ARG A 37 10.57 -10.72 13.13
N GLY A 38 10.53 -9.93 14.21
CA GLY A 38 9.80 -10.28 15.42
C GLY A 38 8.30 -10.45 15.14
N LYS A 39 7.68 -11.45 15.76
CA LYS A 39 6.24 -11.74 15.66
C LYS A 39 5.45 -10.83 16.61
N VAL A 40 5.42 -9.53 16.31
CA VAL A 40 4.86 -8.50 17.21
C VAL A 40 3.58 -7.86 16.68
N LEU A 41 3.23 -8.10 15.42
CA LEU A 41 2.03 -7.54 14.78
C LEU A 41 0.84 -8.47 15.06
N GLU A 42 0.41 -8.54 16.31
CA GLU A 42 -0.75 -9.32 16.75
C GLU A 42 -1.61 -8.54 17.75
N GLY A 43 -2.90 -8.88 17.84
CA GLY A 43 -3.86 -8.22 18.72
C GLY A 43 -3.88 -6.70 18.53
N GLU A 44 -3.90 -5.96 19.63
CA GLU A 44 -3.95 -4.49 19.66
C GLU A 44 -2.78 -3.83 18.90
N VAL A 45 -1.61 -4.48 18.84
CA VAL A 45 -0.45 -3.94 18.10
C VAL A 45 -0.70 -3.97 16.60
N ALA A 46 -1.32 -5.04 16.09
CA ALA A 46 -1.69 -5.12 14.68
C ALA A 46 -2.75 -4.07 14.32
N GLU A 47 -3.76 -3.91 15.18
CA GLU A 47 -4.84 -2.93 14.99
C GLU A 47 -4.31 -1.49 14.96
N ALA A 48 -3.48 -1.12 15.94
CA ALA A 48 -2.85 0.20 15.99
C ALA A 48 -1.91 0.45 14.79
N ALA A 49 -1.14 -0.56 14.38
CA ALA A 49 -0.27 -0.44 13.21
C ALA A 49 -1.10 -0.23 11.92
N GLU A 50 -2.19 -0.98 11.75
CA GLU A 50 -3.08 -0.81 10.60
C GLU A 50 -3.70 0.60 10.56
N GLU A 51 -4.19 1.11 11.69
CA GLU A 51 -4.75 2.46 11.80
C GLU A 51 -3.72 3.53 11.38
N ILE A 52 -2.52 3.45 11.94
CA ILE A 52 -1.42 4.38 11.65
C ILE A 52 -1.02 4.32 10.17
N ILE A 53 -0.95 3.12 9.56
CA ILE A 53 -0.64 2.98 8.14
C ILE A 53 -1.71 3.65 7.28
N ARG A 54 -2.99 3.45 7.61
CA ARG A 54 -4.12 4.06 6.87
C ARG A 54 -4.13 5.58 7.00
N GLU A 55 -3.87 6.10 8.20
CA GLU A 55 -3.78 7.54 8.45
C GLU A 55 -2.65 8.18 7.64
N ASN A 56 -1.44 7.62 7.71
CA ASN A 56 -0.30 8.12 6.93
C ASN A 56 -0.57 8.06 5.42
N CYS A 57 -1.14 6.97 4.90
CA CYS A 57 -1.47 6.87 3.48
C CYS A 57 -2.47 7.97 3.08
N LYS A 58 -3.48 8.24 3.92
CA LYS A 58 -4.45 9.30 3.67
C LYS A 58 -3.80 10.69 3.65
N GLU A 59 -2.91 10.98 4.59
CA GLU A 59 -2.18 12.26 4.64
C GLU A 59 -1.29 12.48 3.42
N LEU A 60 -0.72 11.38 2.90
CA LEU A 60 0.13 11.37 1.71
C LEU A 60 -0.63 11.26 0.38
N ASP A 61 -1.97 11.24 0.41
CA ASP A 61 -2.81 11.02 -0.79
C ASP A 61 -2.44 9.72 -1.54
N ILE A 62 -2.07 8.70 -0.77
CA ILE A 62 -1.81 7.33 -1.21
C ILE A 62 -3.09 6.50 -1.01
N GLU A 63 -3.55 5.89 -2.09
CA GLU A 63 -4.69 4.98 -2.09
C GLU A 63 -4.22 3.56 -1.79
N ILE A 64 -4.73 2.94 -0.72
CA ILE A 64 -4.50 1.54 -0.40
C ILE A 64 -5.47 0.69 -1.20
N ILE A 65 -4.96 -0.10 -2.14
CA ILE A 65 -5.74 -1.05 -2.94
C ILE A 65 -5.99 -2.33 -2.13
N ASP A 66 -4.95 -2.83 -1.46
CA ASP A 66 -5.04 -4.00 -0.58
C ASP A 66 -3.99 -3.93 0.53
N MET A 67 -4.28 -4.54 1.67
CA MET A 67 -3.37 -4.60 2.82
C MET A 67 -3.54 -5.91 3.57
N ALA A 68 -2.43 -6.58 3.86
CA ALA A 68 -2.42 -7.79 4.67
C ALA A 68 -1.39 -7.67 5.81
N MET A 69 -1.90 -7.72 7.04
CA MET A 69 -1.10 -7.76 8.26
C MET A 69 -0.78 -9.22 8.61
N ASN A 70 0.51 -9.56 8.70
CA ASN A 70 0.99 -10.83 9.26
C ASN A 70 1.77 -10.52 10.54
N VAL A 71 1.90 -11.51 11.41
CA VAL A 71 2.55 -11.34 12.72
C VAL A 71 3.97 -10.77 12.64
N ASP A 72 4.69 -11.01 11.54
CA ASP A 72 6.09 -10.63 11.32
C ASP A 72 6.34 -9.82 10.04
N TYR A 73 5.31 -9.43 9.28
CA TYR A 73 5.44 -8.56 8.11
C TYR A 73 4.09 -7.98 7.65
N VAL A 74 4.15 -6.90 6.90
CA VAL A 74 2.99 -6.25 6.28
C VAL A 74 3.17 -6.25 4.77
N HIS A 75 2.11 -6.61 4.04
CA HIS A 75 1.99 -6.35 2.61
C HIS A 75 1.04 -5.18 2.39
N LEU A 76 1.44 -4.23 1.55
CA LEU A 76 0.63 -3.09 1.15
C LEU A 76 0.67 -2.95 -0.37
N PHE A 77 -0.47 -3.05 -1.02
CA PHE A 77 -0.61 -2.74 -2.44
C PHE A 77 -1.24 -1.37 -2.57
N ILE A 78 -0.49 -0.42 -3.14
CA ILE A 78 -0.87 0.99 -3.14
C ILE A 78 -0.90 1.58 -4.54
N LYS A 79 -1.63 2.69 -4.68
CA LYS A 79 -1.50 3.66 -5.75
C LYS A 79 -1.07 4.99 -5.15
N TYR A 80 -0.03 5.60 -5.70
CA TYR A 80 0.61 6.78 -5.09
C TYR A 80 0.79 7.93 -6.11
N PRO A 81 0.90 9.18 -5.65
CA PRO A 81 1.08 10.33 -6.54
C PRO A 81 2.55 10.48 -6.97
N GLN A 82 2.79 11.05 -8.15
CA GLN A 82 4.14 11.15 -8.73
C GLN A 82 5.10 12.04 -7.95
N ASN A 83 4.59 12.96 -7.14
CA ASN A 83 5.36 13.90 -6.34
C ASN A 83 5.90 13.27 -5.04
N ILE A 84 5.58 12.01 -4.76
CA ILE A 84 6.08 11.27 -3.60
C ILE A 84 7.12 10.24 -4.07
N PRO A 85 8.40 10.42 -3.72
CA PRO A 85 9.40 9.37 -3.89
C PRO A 85 9.15 8.26 -2.86
N LEU A 86 9.09 7.00 -3.31
CA LEU A 86 8.92 5.84 -2.42
C LEU A 86 10.23 5.38 -1.76
N ALA A 87 11.37 5.67 -2.39
CA ALA A 87 12.70 5.39 -1.86
C ALA A 87 13.60 6.60 -2.08
N GLY A 88 14.37 6.93 -1.05
CA GLY A 88 15.43 7.95 -1.06
C GLY A 88 16.77 7.33 -0.73
#